data_AF-A0A5D4H3U5-F1
#
_entry.id   AF-A0A5D4H3U5-F1
#
_cell.length_a   1.000
_cell.length_b   1.000
_cell.length_c   1.000
_cell.angle_alpha   90.00
_cell.angle_beta   90.00
_cell.angle_gamma   90.00
#
_symmetry.space_group_name_H-M   'P 1'
#
loop_
_entity.id
_entity.type
_entity.pdbx_description
1 polymer ?
#
loop_
_entity_poly.entity_id
_entity_poly.type
_entity_poly.pdbx_seq_one_letter_code
_entity_poly.pdbx_strand_id
1 'polypeptide(L)' 'IGDPSWAELTAAAPADLHRRAHALAGRALLVAASRADTTAAILSAERMDAHTAALAALADPASSGQLVGAH' A
#
# COMPACT_ATOMS: atom_id res chain seq x y z
N ILE A 1 30.70 0.72 -10.80
CA ILE A 1 29.26 0.39 -10.96
C ILE A 1 28.77 0.21 -9.53
N GLY A 2 28.19 1.27 -8.95
CA GLY A 2 27.76 1.27 -7.56
C GLY A 2 26.59 0.31 -7.39
N ASP A 3 26.74 -0.57 -6.41
CA ASP A 3 25.67 -1.37 -5.85
C ASP A 3 24.59 -0.44 -5.28
N PRO A 4 23.30 -0.62 -5.62
CA PRO A 4 22.24 0.12 -4.96
C PRO A 4 22.25 -0.32 -3.50
N SER A 5 22.66 0.59 -2.62
CA SER A 5 22.57 0.34 -1.19
C SER A 5 21.10 0.06 -0.88
N TRP A 6 20.77 -1.10 -0.31
CA TRP A 6 19.40 -1.40 0.09
C TRP A 6 18.83 -0.32 1.04
N ALA A 7 19.73 0.45 1.67
CA ALA A 7 19.46 1.70 2.38
C ALA A 7 18.76 2.77 1.50
N GLU A 8 19.25 3.04 0.28
CA GLU A 8 18.59 3.95 -0.68
C GLU A 8 17.26 3.39 -1.21
N LEU A 9 17.14 2.06 -1.34
CA LEU A 9 15.87 1.40 -1.69
C LEU A 9 14.84 1.48 -0.56
N THR A 10 15.28 1.46 0.70
CA THR A 10 14.44 1.68 1.89
C THR A 10 14.18 3.15 2.20
N ALA A 11 15.03 4.06 1.71
CA ALA A 11 14.87 5.50 1.86
C ALA A 11 13.82 6.10 0.92
N ALA A 12 13.17 5.27 0.08
CA ALA A 12 12.05 5.70 -0.73
C ALA A 12 11.00 6.40 0.13
N ALA A 13 10.52 7.57 -0.31
CA ALA A 13 9.51 8.32 0.41
C ALA A 13 8.32 7.38 0.72
N PRO A 14 7.70 7.44 1.90
CA PRO A 14 6.60 6.54 2.28
C PRO A 14 5.50 6.41 1.22
N ALA A 15 5.22 7.50 0.49
CA ALA A 15 4.28 7.51 -0.63
C ALA A 15 4.69 6.58 -1.79
N ASP A 16 5.98 6.48 -2.10
CA ASP A 16 6.50 5.58 -3.14
C ASP A 16 6.34 4.12 -2.75
N LEU A 17 6.57 3.80 -1.47
CA LEU A 17 6.35 2.46 -0.95
C LEU A 17 4.87 2.08 -1.01
N HIS A 18 3.96 2.97 -0.60
CA HIS A 18 2.52 2.72 -0.67
C HIS A 18 2.02 2.55 -2.10
N ARG A 19 2.51 3.33 -3.06
CA ARG A 19 2.16 3.14 -4.49
C ARG A 19 2.58 1.78 -5.02
N ARG A 20 3.81 1.35 -4.72
CA ARG A 20 4.33 0.03 -5.14
C ARG A 20 3.53 -1.10 -4.50
N ALA A 21 3.23 -0.97 -3.21
CA ALA A 21 2.44 -1.96 -2.47
C ALA A 21 1.00 -2.04 -2.97
N HIS A 22 0.35 -0.91 -3.30
CA HIS A 22 -0.96 -0.88 -3.95
C HIS A 22 -0.96 -1.60 -5.30
N ALA A 23 0.04 -1.34 -6.14
CA ALA A 23 0.18 -2.02 -7.43
C ALA A 23 0.42 -3.53 -7.29
N LEU A 24 1.15 -3.98 -6.25
CA LEU A 24 1.30 -5.39 -5.95
C LEU A 24 -0.01 -6.03 -5.45
N ALA A 25 -0.75 -5.34 -4.58
CA ALA A 25 -2.05 -5.80 -4.10
C ALA A 25 -3.06 -5.96 -5.25
N GLY A 26 -3.08 -5.04 -6.23
CA GLY A 26 -3.89 -5.18 -7.44
C GLY A 26 -3.52 -6.41 -8.28
N ARG A 27 -2.23 -6.75 -8.40
CA ARG A 27 -1.81 -7.99 -9.06
C ARG A 27 -2.19 -9.24 -8.28
N ALA A 28 -2.07 -9.21 -6.95
CA ALA A 28 -2.49 -10.30 -6.08
C ALA A 28 -4.01 -10.56 -6.18
N LEU A 29 -4.81 -9.50 -6.25
CA LEU A 29 -6.26 -9.56 -6.45
C LEU A 29 -6.62 -10.31 -7.74
N LEU A 30 -5.97 -9.97 -8.87
CA LEU A 30 -6.25 -10.63 -10.16
C LEU A 30 -5.88 -12.13 -10.13
N VAL A 31 -4.76 -12.48 -9.52
CA VAL A 31 -4.34 -13.88 -9.37
C VAL A 31 -5.30 -14.66 -8.48
N ALA A 32 -5.70 -14.09 -7.34
CA ALA A 32 -6.66 -14.70 -6.43
C ALA A 32 -8.02 -14.93 -7.10
N ALA A 33 -8.54 -13.91 -7.79
CA ALA A 33 -9.78 -13.99 -8.54
C ALA A 33 -9.73 -15.07 -9.63
N SER A 34 -8.64 -15.13 -10.40
CA SER A 34 -8.44 -16.15 -11.44
C SER A 34 -8.41 -17.57 -10.87
N ARG A 35 -7.94 -17.74 -9.63
CA ARG A 35 -7.92 -19.03 -8.93
C ARG A 35 -9.22 -19.34 -8.19
N ALA A 36 -10.21 -18.45 -8.27
CA ALA A 36 -11.43 -18.48 -7.47
C ALA A 36 -11.14 -18.52 -5.94
N ASP A 37 -10.04 -17.93 -5.51
CA ASP A 37 -9.70 -17.77 -4.09
C ASP A 37 -10.31 -16.48 -3.55
N THR A 38 -11.53 -16.60 -3.04
CA THR A 38 -12.32 -15.46 -2.54
C THR A 38 -11.68 -14.80 -1.33
N THR A 39 -11.08 -15.57 -0.41
CA THR A 39 -10.47 -15.02 0.80
C THR A 39 -9.25 -14.18 0.44
N ALA A 40 -8.36 -14.69 -0.42
CA ALA A 40 -7.21 -13.93 -0.87
C ALA A 40 -7.61 -12.68 -1.70
N ALA A 41 -8.70 -12.75 -2.46
CA ALA A 41 -9.22 -11.61 -3.21
C ALA A 41 -9.71 -10.49 -2.28
N ILE A 42 -10.49 -10.83 -1.24
CA ILE A 42 -10.99 -9.85 -0.26
C ILE A 42 -9.83 -9.16 0.46
N LEU A 43 -8.87 -9.93 0.99
CA LEU A 43 -7.71 -9.35 1.69
C LEU A 43 -6.86 -8.46 0.78
N SER A 44 -6.74 -8.82 -0.51
CA SER A 44 -6.02 -8.00 -1.49
C SER A 44 -6.74 -6.67 -1.75
N ALA A 45 -8.06 -6.68 -1.84
CA ALA A 45 -8.87 -5.48 -2.00
C ALA A 45 -8.78 -4.55 -0.76
N GLU A 46 -8.93 -5.11 0.45
CA GLU A 46 -8.75 -4.35 1.69
C GLU A 46 -7.35 -3.72 1.78
N ARG A 47 -6.32 -4.45 1.31
CA ARG A 47 -4.96 -3.92 1.29
C ARG A 47 -4.79 -2.79 0.28
N MET A 48 -5.43 -2.87 -0.89
CA MET A 48 -5.45 -1.76 -1.85
C MET A 48 -6.04 -0.50 -1.22
N ASP A 49 -7.17 -0.62 -0.53
CA ASP A 49 -7.87 0.50 0.13
C ASP A 49 -7.02 1.12 1.25
N ALA A 50 -6.38 0.29 2.07
CA ALA A 50 -5.45 0.77 3.11
C ALA A 50 -4.27 1.56 2.52
N HIS A 51 -3.75 1.14 1.37
CA HIS A 51 -2.69 1.88 0.69
C HIS A 51 -3.17 3.21 0.08
N THR A 52 -4.39 3.25 -0.45
CA THR A 52 -5.02 4.49 -0.91
C THR A 52 -5.21 5.48 0.25
N ALA A 53 -5.70 5.00 1.38
CA ALA A 53 -5.88 5.82 2.59
C ALA A 53 -4.54 6.37 3.11
N ALA A 54 -3.49 5.54 3.14
CA ALA A 54 -2.16 5.99 3.53
C ALA A 54 -1.57 7.05 2.57
N LEU A 55 -1.80 6.91 1.26
CA LEU A 55 -1.40 7.93 0.28
C LEU A 55 -2.14 9.24 0.49
N ALA A 56 -3.44 9.19 0.77
CA ALA A 56 -4.24 10.38 1.08
C ALA A 56 -3.76 11.07 2.37
N ALA A 57 -3.46 10.29 3.41
CA ALA A 57 -2.94 10.79 4.69
C ALA A 57 -1.55 11.44 4.56
N LEU A 58 -0.71 10.96 3.64
CA LEU A 58 0.59 11.57 3.32
C LEU A 58 0.46 12.83 2.46
N ALA A 59 -0.61 12.94 1.65
CA ALA A 59 -0.89 14.13 0.86
C ALA A 59 -1.51 15.28 1.69
N ASP A 60 -2.21 14.93 2.78
CA ASP A 60 -2.78 15.88 3.75
C ASP A 60 -2.40 15.49 5.20
N PRO A 61 -1.35 16.11 5.77
CA PRO A 61 -0.86 15.75 7.10
C PRO A 61 -1.86 16.10 8.23
N ALA A 62 -2.86 16.96 8.00
CA ALA A 62 -3.90 17.26 8.99
C ALA A 62 -4.90 16.09 9.17
N SER A 63 -5.15 15.33 8.11
CA SER A 63 -6.04 14.15 8.11
C SER A 63 -5.46 12.95 8.88
N SER A 64 -4.13 12.86 9.01
CA SER A 64 -3.46 11.78 9.75
C SER A 64 -3.76 11.81 11.26
N GLY A 65 -3.93 13.00 11.85
CA GLY A 65 -4.26 13.17 13.27
C GLY A 65 -5.72 12.84 13.63
N GLN A 66 -6.63 12.91 12.65
CA GLN A 66 -8.06 12.67 12.86
C GLN A 66 -8.42 11.18 12.91
N LEU A 67 -7.59 10.30 12.34
CA LEU A 67 -7.78 8.84 12.40
C LEU A 67 -7.41 8.23 13.76
N VAL A 68 -6.62 8.93 14.58
CA VAL A 68 -6.22 8.50 15.94
C VAL A 68 -7.20 8.98 17.02
N GLY A 69 -8.06 9.96 16.71
CA GLY A 69 -9.00 10.58 17.66
C GLY A 69 -10.40 9.96 17.71
N ALA A 70 -10.68 8.93 16.91
CA ALA A 70 -12.00 8.28 16.85
C ALA A 70 -11.98 6.91 17.56
N HIS A 71 -11.87 6.93 18.90
CA HIS A 71 -12.10 5.77 19.77
C HIS A 71 -12.82 6.19 21.05
#